data_AF-A0A8T3MYW3-F1
#
_entry.id   AF-A0A8T3MYW3-F1
#
_cell.length_a   1.000
_cell.length_b   1.000
_cell.length_c   1.000
_cell.angle_alpha   90.00
_cell.angle_beta   90.00
_cell.angle_gamma   90.00
#
_symmetry.space_group_name_H-M   'P 1'
#
loop_
_entity.id
_entity.type
_entity.pdbx_description
1 polymer ?
#
loop_
_entity_poly.entity_id
_entity_poly.type
_entity_poly.pdbx_seq_one_letter_code
_entity_poly.pdbx_strand_id
1 'polypeptide(L)'
;MAGAIGSLIAPWVNWGIEKRKLRLAARRDFIASARLELDADLDKHKFREGVLYSRLSPFLSENTRREIESDATTVQTGGRGAGVNNYFPLTLDDLHVLEQTWKLL
;
A
#
# COMPACT_ATOMS: atom_id res chain seq x y z
N MET A 1 28.58 21.00 39.18
CA MET A 1 27.36 20.20 39.34
C MET A 1 26.48 20.36 38.08
N ALA A 2 26.77 19.64 37.00
CA ALA A 2 26.05 19.75 35.72
C ALA A 2 25.77 18.34 35.14
N GLY A 3 25.30 17.42 36.00
CA GLY A 3 25.20 15.99 35.67
C GLY A 3 23.79 15.41 35.56
N ALA A 4 22.73 16.20 35.73
CA ALA A 4 21.38 15.65 35.99
C ALA A 4 20.25 16.20 35.12
N ILE A 5 20.53 16.84 33.97
CA ILE A 5 19.48 17.38 33.08
C ILE A 5 19.18 16.43 31.89
N GLY A 6 20.06 15.47 31.59
CA GLY A 6 19.85 14.55 30.46
C GLY A 6 18.75 13.49 30.65
N SER A 7 18.41 13.14 31.89
CA SER A 7 17.47 12.04 32.20
C SER A 7 16.00 12.36 31.87
N LEU A 8 15.59 13.62 31.97
CA LEU A 8 14.18 14.01 31.80
C LEU A 8 13.77 14.24 30.33
N ILE A 9 14.74 14.40 29.42
CA ILE A 9 14.49 14.62 27.98
C ILE A 9 14.44 13.28 27.21
N ALA A 10 15.16 12.26 27.70
CA ALA A 10 15.26 10.95 27.08
C ALA A 10 13.92 10.24 26.79
N PRO A 11 12.88 10.29 27.65
CA PRO A 11 11.61 9.61 27.38
C PRO A 11 10.88 10.19 26.17
N TRP A 12 10.89 11.51 26.01
CA TRP A 12 10.14 12.22 24.98
C TRP A 12 10.78 12.11 23.59
N VAL A 13 12.12 12.13 23.55
CA VAL A 13 12.87 11.89 22.31
C VAL A 13 12.71 10.44 21.86
N ASN A 14 12.78 9.47 22.79
CA ASN A 14 12.58 8.06 22.47
C ASN A 14 11.17 7.79 21.96
N TRP A 15 10.15 8.40 22.60
CA TRP A 15 8.76 8.33 22.15
C TRP A 15 8.54 8.86 20.73
N GLY A 16 9.25 9.94 20.35
CA GLY A 16 9.22 10.47 18.99
C GLY A 16 9.78 9.50 17.95
N ILE A 17 10.90 8.84 18.28
CA ILE A 17 11.55 7.83 17.43
C ILE A 17 10.65 6.59 17.31
N GLU A 18 10.09 6.13 18.43
CA GLU A 18 9.23 4.96 18.49
C GLU A 18 7.94 5.16 17.70
N LYS A 19 7.29 6.34 17.83
CA LYS A 19 6.17 6.73 16.97
C LYS A 19 6.52 6.77 15.49
N ARG A 20 7.74 7.15 15.13
CA ARG A 20 8.19 7.16 13.72
C ARG A 20 8.40 5.74 13.21
N LYS A 21 9.00 4.87 14.01
CA LYS A 21 9.16 3.44 13.70
C LYS A 21 7.82 2.74 13.56
N LEU A 22 6.89 2.96 14.49
CA LEU A 22 5.53 2.40 14.44
C LEU A 22 4.76 2.84 13.19
N ARG A 23 4.86 4.13 12.81
CA ARG A 23 4.26 4.62 11.56
C ARG A 23 4.87 3.98 10.32
N LEU A 24 6.18 3.77 10.31
CA LEU A 24 6.88 3.12 9.21
C LEU A 24 6.49 1.63 9.12
N ALA A 25 6.46 0.93 10.25
CA ALA A 25 6.05 -0.47 10.34
C ALA A 25 4.61 -0.65 9.87
N ALA A 26 3.66 0.15 10.37
CA ALA A 26 2.26 0.08 9.97
C ALA A 26 2.06 0.30 8.46
N ARG A 27 2.87 1.17 7.84
CA ARG A 27 2.86 1.38 6.38
C ARG A 27 3.40 0.18 5.61
N ARG A 28 4.49 -0.43 6.09
CA ARG A 28 5.03 -1.67 5.50
C ARG A 28 4.04 -2.82 5.63
N ASP A 29 3.46 -3.00 6.81
CA ASP A 29 2.49 -4.05 7.08
C ASP A 29 1.25 -3.88 6.19
N PHE A 30 0.79 -2.64 5.99
CA PHE A 30 -0.30 -2.35 5.06
C PHE A 30 0.01 -2.79 3.64
N ILE A 31 1.18 -2.42 3.09
CA ILE A 31 1.56 -2.79 1.73
C ILE A 31 1.79 -4.31 1.59
N ALA A 32 2.40 -4.93 2.60
CA ALA A 32 2.57 -6.38 2.64
C ALA A 32 1.21 -7.10 2.63
N SER A 33 0.25 -6.63 3.43
CA SER A 33 -1.11 -7.18 3.43
C SER A 33 -1.82 -6.98 2.08
N ALA A 34 -1.63 -5.82 1.45
CA ALA A 34 -2.19 -5.54 0.14
C ALA A 34 -1.65 -6.51 -0.93
N ARG A 35 -0.32 -6.68 -0.97
CA ARG A 35 0.32 -7.63 -1.90
C ARG A 35 -0.14 -9.07 -1.65
N LEU A 36 -0.31 -9.46 -0.39
CA LEU A 36 -0.75 -10.82 -0.04
C LEU A 36 -2.19 -11.08 -0.48
N GLU A 37 -3.11 -10.13 -0.30
CA GLU A 37 -4.49 -10.27 -0.80
C GLU A 37 -4.55 -10.28 -2.33
N LEU A 38 -3.76 -9.42 -3.00
CA LEU A 38 -3.65 -9.40 -4.47
C LEU A 38 -3.11 -10.72 -5.04
N ASP A 39 -2.19 -11.38 -4.34
CA ASP A 39 -1.63 -12.68 -4.75
C ASP A 39 -2.58 -13.85 -4.41
N ALA A 40 -3.35 -13.73 -3.33
CA ALA A 40 -4.28 -14.76 -2.87
C ALA A 40 -5.60 -14.80 -3.66
N ASP A 41 -6.09 -13.64 -4.15
CA ASP A 41 -7.39 -13.57 -4.84
C ASP A 41 -7.26 -12.91 -6.22
N LEU A 42 -7.31 -13.76 -7.26
CA LEU A 42 -7.33 -13.35 -8.67
C LEU A 42 -8.74 -12.93 -9.13
N ASP A 43 -9.75 -13.02 -8.25
CA ASP A 43 -11.10 -12.56 -8.56
C ASP A 43 -11.26 -11.06 -8.26
N LYS A 44 -11.31 -10.28 -9.33
CA LYS A 44 -11.52 -8.82 -9.30
C LYS A 44 -12.73 -8.41 -8.45
N HIS A 45 -13.83 -9.18 -8.51
CA HIS A 45 -15.06 -8.82 -7.81
C HIS A 45 -14.90 -8.95 -6.30
N LYS A 46 -14.30 -10.05 -5.85
CA LYS A 46 -14.02 -10.26 -4.42
C LYS A 46 -13.02 -9.26 -3.89
N PHE A 47 -11.98 -8.95 -4.67
CA PHE A 47 -11.01 -7.93 -4.29
C PHE A 47 -11.67 -6.55 -4.12
N ARG A 48 -12.52 -6.13 -5.06
CA ARG A 48 -13.27 -4.85 -5.00
C ARG A 48 -14.16 -4.75 -3.76
N GLU A 49 -14.79 -5.85 -3.36
CA GLU A 49 -15.67 -5.90 -2.19
C GLU A 49 -14.90 -5.99 -0.86
N GLY A 50 -13.58 -6.20 -0.92
CA GLY A 50 -12.70 -6.32 0.23
C GLY A 50 -12.55 -5.03 1.04
N VAL A 51 -12.34 -5.20 2.34
CA VAL A 51 -12.02 -4.10 3.27
C VAL A 51 -10.69 -3.44 2.88
N LEU A 52 -9.74 -4.23 2.37
CA LEU A 52 -8.44 -3.73 1.97
C LEU A 52 -8.55 -2.81 0.74
N TYR A 53 -9.37 -3.16 -0.26
CA TYR A 53 -9.62 -2.29 -1.40
C TYR A 53 -10.20 -0.94 -0.96
N SER A 54 -11.15 -0.92 -0.03
CA SER A 54 -11.73 0.33 0.49
C SER A 54 -10.67 1.25 1.13
N ARG A 55 -9.62 0.68 1.73
CA ARG A 55 -8.50 1.43 2.30
C ARG A 55 -7.45 1.81 1.25
N LEU A 56 -7.29 1.00 0.22
CA LEU A 56 -6.30 1.19 -0.84
C LEU A 56 -6.78 2.16 -1.92
N SER A 57 -8.07 2.15 -2.26
CA SER A 57 -8.68 2.94 -3.33
C SER A 57 -8.33 4.42 -3.33
N PRO A 58 -8.27 5.17 -2.20
CA PRO A 58 -7.91 6.59 -2.23
C PRO A 58 -6.45 6.83 -2.64
N PHE A 59 -5.62 5.79 -2.65
CA PHE A 59 -4.22 5.87 -3.06
C PHE A 59 -3.95 5.30 -4.44
N LEU A 60 -4.93 4.63 -5.05
CA LEU A 60 -4.82 4.10 -6.40
C LEU A 60 -5.02 5.21 -7.43
N SER A 61 -4.38 5.05 -8.59
CA SER A 61 -4.62 5.94 -9.72
C SER A 61 -6.06 5.77 -10.23
N GLU A 62 -6.60 6.84 -10.83
CA GLU A 62 -7.92 6.83 -11.45
C GLU A 62 -8.05 5.71 -12.50
N ASN A 63 -6.97 5.40 -13.22
CA ASN A 63 -6.95 4.33 -14.21
C ASN A 63 -7.14 2.95 -13.56
N THR A 64 -6.38 2.66 -12.50
CA THR A 64 -6.47 1.40 -11.77
C THR A 64 -7.83 1.23 -11.11
N ARG A 65 -8.37 2.29 -10.49
CA ARG A 65 -9.71 2.27 -9.91
C ARG A 65 -10.77 1.98 -10.96
N ARG A 66 -10.72 2.63 -12.12
CA ARG A 66 -11.66 2.35 -13.21
C ARG A 66 -11.56 0.91 -13.68
N GLU A 67 -10.36 0.34 -13.79
CA GLU A 67 -10.21 -1.05 -14.21
C GLU A 67 -10.77 -2.05 -13.17
N ILE A 68 -10.63 -1.75 -11.87
CA ILE A 68 -11.18 -2.57 -10.78
C ILE A 68 -12.70 -2.40 -10.65
N GLU A 69 -13.18 -1.17 -10.72
CA GLU A 69 -14.60 -0.81 -10.53
C GLU A 69 -15.45 -1.12 -11.76
N SER A 70 -14.86 -1.09 -12.96
CA SER A 70 -15.53 -1.44 -14.20
C SER A 70 -15.84 -2.93 -14.25
N ASP A 71 -17.09 -3.28 -14.54
CA ASP A 71 -17.47 -4.67 -14.83
C ASP A 71 -17.06 -5.09 -16.25
N ALA A 72 -16.47 -4.19 -17.05
CA ALA A 72 -15.95 -4.52 -18.37
C ALA A 72 -14.67 -5.37 -18.26
N THR A 73 -14.59 -6.39 -19.10
CA THR A 73 -13.40 -7.21 -19.27
C THR A 73 -12.50 -6.58 -20.33
N THR A 74 -11.49 -5.84 -19.89
CA THR A 74 -10.49 -5.28 -20.80
C THR A 74 -9.50 -6.39 -21.19
N VAL A 75 -9.40 -6.68 -22.49
CA VAL A 75 -8.42 -7.63 -23.04
C VAL A 75 -7.27 -6.84 -23.64
N GLN A 76 -6.08 -6.94 -23.05
CA GLN A 76 -4.88 -6.38 -23.66
C GLN A 76 -4.22 -7.40 -24.60
N THR A 77 -4.20 -7.07 -25.87
CA THR A 77 -3.55 -7.86 -26.93
C THR A 77 -2.07 -7.46 -27.04
N GLY A 78 -1.30 -7.61 -25.95
CA GLY A 78 0.17 -7.42 -25.94
C GLY A 78 0.70 -6.54 -24.81
N GLY A 79 1.92 -6.85 -24.33
CA GLY A 79 2.61 -6.13 -23.25
C GLY A 79 2.73 -6.93 -21.94
N ARG A 80 3.33 -6.31 -20.91
CA ARG A 80 3.44 -6.87 -19.54
C ARG A 80 2.05 -6.79 -18.89
N GLY A 81 1.24 -7.83 -19.07
CA GLY A 81 -0.19 -7.84 -18.74
C GLY A 81 -1.10 -8.47 -19.80
N ALA A 82 -0.53 -8.97 -20.92
CA ALA A 82 -1.32 -9.63 -21.96
C ALA A 82 -2.24 -10.73 -21.39
N GLY A 83 -3.55 -10.53 -21.52
CA GLY A 83 -4.54 -11.37 -20.87
C GLY A 83 -5.89 -10.68 -20.67
N VAL A 84 -6.73 -11.37 -19.91
CA VAL A 84 -8.07 -10.93 -19.52
C VAL A 84 -7.94 -10.34 -18.11
N ASN A 85 -8.28 -9.06 -17.94
CA ASN A 85 -8.19 -8.28 -16.68
C ASN A 85 -6.78 -7.76 -16.33
N ASN A 86 -6.51 -6.48 -16.65
CA ASN A 86 -5.20 -5.84 -16.41
C ASN A 86 -5.08 -5.17 -15.03
N TYR A 87 -6.06 -5.35 -14.14
CA TYR A 87 -6.05 -4.66 -12.85
C TYR A 87 -4.88 -5.08 -11.95
N PHE A 88 -4.45 -6.34 -11.99
CA PHE A 88 -3.36 -6.85 -11.16
C PHE A 88 -2.03 -6.09 -11.39
N PRO A 89 -1.47 -6.03 -12.62
CA PRO A 89 -0.24 -5.29 -12.86
C PRO A 89 -0.39 -3.78 -12.57
N LEU A 90 -1.54 -3.18 -12.88
CA LEU A 90 -1.80 -1.77 -12.59
C LEU A 90 -1.81 -1.47 -11.08
N THR A 91 -2.40 -2.36 -10.29
CA THR A 91 -2.45 -2.22 -8.83
C THR A 91 -1.07 -2.41 -8.21
N LEU A 92 -0.24 -3.31 -8.76
CA LEU A 92 1.15 -3.47 -8.32
C LEU A 92 2.01 -2.24 -8.64
N ASP A 93 1.83 -1.62 -9.80
CA ASP A 93 2.54 -0.40 -10.17
C ASP A 93 2.15 0.76 -9.23
N ASP A 94 0.85 0.92 -8.92
CA ASP A 94 0.39 1.93 -7.95
C ASP A 94 0.92 1.67 -6.54
N LEU A 95 0.97 0.41 -6.10
CA LEU A 95 1.59 0.03 -4.83
C LEU A 95 3.08 0.38 -4.80
N HIS A 96 3.79 0.21 -5.92
CA HIS A 96 5.20 0.58 -6.01
C HIS A 96 5.40 2.10 -5.90
N VAL A 97 4.55 2.89 -6.58
CA VAL A 97 4.55 4.36 -6.46
C VAL A 97 4.27 4.80 -5.01
N LEU A 98 3.33 4.12 -4.34
CA LEU A 98 3.03 4.33 -2.93
C LEU A 98 4.23 4.03 -2.02
N GLU A 99 4.93 2.91 -2.25
CA GLU A 99 6.15 2.52 -1.52
C GLU A 99 7.24 3.60 -1.64
N GLN A 100 7.46 4.11 -2.85
CA GLN A 100 8.42 5.19 -3.11
C GLN A 100 8.01 6.49 -2.40
N THR A 101 6.73 6.87 -2.49
CA THR A 101 6.17 8.07 -1.84
C THR A 101 6.36 8.02 -0.33
N TRP A 102 6.19 6.84 0.26
CA TRP A 102 6.35 6.62 1.69
C TRP A 102 7.79 6.38 2.14
N LYS A 103 8.76 6.38 1.20
CA LYS A 103 10.19 6.11 1.44
C LYS A 103 10.41 4.79 2.17
N LEU A 104 9.66 3.77 1.74
CA LEU A 104 9.82 2.39 2.22
C LEU A 104 10.89 1.62 1.45
N LEU A 105 11.25 2.13 0.27
CA LEU A 105 12.36 1.74 -0.59
C LEU A 105 13.38 2.88 -0.68
#